data_AF-A0A5N8WHA5-F1
#
_entry.id   AF-A0A5N8WHA5-F1
#
_cell.length_a   1.000
_cell.length_b   1.000
_cell.length_c   1.000
_cell.angle_alpha   90.00
_cell.angle_beta   90.00
_cell.angle_gamma   90.00
#
_symmetry.space_group_name_H-M   'P 1'
#
loop_
_entity.id
_entity.type
_entity.pdbx_description
1 polymer ?
#
loop_
_entity_poly.entity_id
_entity_poly.type
_entity_poly.pdbx_seq_one_letter_code
_entity_poly.pdbx_strand_id
1 'polypeptide(L)'
;HQHTPAAPAEPLGTAERSAAALHAARLLAPLLPEPLDHVLLQADLTAVAPGPLRRPLADTLDVLADVESKGGATVYRFTPASVRRALDAGRSASDLHAFLSAHSRTPVPQPLAYLIDDVARRHGHLRVGAASAYVRCDDDTVLGEILADKRSEPLRLRRLAPTVLAAQTDPATLLDGLRSLGYAPAAESAEGDVLITRAHAYRTPPRTAPEPVPDGPPPPDDTLLTAALRAIRAGDLASTAPRRTSAPVPDGTLPRTSSAETLATMQAAVLTGEALWIGYVNAEGSASQRVIAPIRVEGGFVTAYDHTADEVRTYPLHRVTGVAELADDGA
;
A
#
# COMPACT_ATOMS: atom_id res chain seq x y z
N HIS A 1 -9.52 26.54 -60.75
CA HIS A 1 -10.49 26.14 -59.70
C HIS A 1 -9.73 25.80 -58.44
N GLN A 2 -9.76 26.69 -57.45
CA GLN A 2 -9.07 26.52 -56.17
C GLN A 2 -9.82 25.49 -55.32
N HIS A 3 -9.10 24.47 -54.84
CA HIS A 3 -9.62 23.46 -53.94
C HIS A 3 -9.50 24.01 -52.51
N THR A 4 -10.60 24.53 -51.97
CA THR A 4 -10.65 24.96 -50.56
C THR A 4 -10.64 23.72 -49.68
N PRO A 5 -9.64 23.53 -48.79
CA PRO A 5 -9.66 22.41 -47.85
C PRO A 5 -10.81 22.62 -46.85
N ALA A 6 -11.67 21.60 -46.72
CA ALA A 6 -12.74 21.61 -45.73
C ALA A 6 -12.13 21.71 -44.31
N ALA A 7 -12.70 22.58 -43.48
CA ALA A 7 -12.31 22.73 -42.09
C ALA A 7 -12.44 21.39 -41.34
N PRO A 8 -11.58 21.10 -40.34
CA PRO A 8 -11.67 19.87 -39.57
C PRO A 8 -13.02 19.84 -38.83
N ALA A 9 -13.81 18.81 -39.09
CA ALA A 9 -15.09 18.61 -38.42
C ALA A 9 -14.87 18.46 -36.91
N GLU A 10 -15.60 19.24 -36.11
CA GLU A 10 -15.59 19.09 -34.65
C GLU A 10 -15.95 17.65 -34.25
N PRO A 11 -15.29 17.08 -33.22
CA PRO A 11 -15.56 15.72 -32.80
C PRO A 11 -16.99 15.60 -32.27
N LEU A 12 -17.83 14.88 -33.03
CA LEU A 12 -19.22 14.58 -32.68
C LEU A 12 -19.37 14.12 -31.22
N GLY A 13 -20.40 14.58 -30.54
CA GLY A 13 -20.75 14.12 -29.20
C GLY A 13 -21.07 12.62 -29.17
N THR A 14 -20.99 11.96 -28.02
CA THR A 14 -21.26 10.50 -27.89
C THR A 14 -22.66 10.12 -28.39
N ALA A 15 -23.66 10.97 -28.16
CA ALA A 15 -25.02 10.77 -28.66
C ALA A 15 -25.12 10.90 -30.19
N GLU A 16 -24.43 11.90 -30.77
CA GLU A 16 -24.41 12.12 -32.22
C GLU A 16 -23.66 10.99 -32.94
N ARG A 17 -22.56 10.49 -32.37
CA ARG A 17 -21.86 9.30 -32.87
C ARG A 17 -22.74 8.05 -32.85
N SER A 18 -23.52 7.86 -31.78
CA SER A 18 -24.46 6.74 -31.68
C SER A 18 -25.58 6.84 -32.72
N ALA A 19 -26.16 8.03 -32.91
CA ALA A 19 -27.19 8.28 -33.91
C ALA A 19 -26.66 8.08 -35.35
N ALA A 20 -25.46 8.59 -35.64
CA ALA A 20 -24.78 8.40 -36.92
C ALA A 20 -24.48 6.90 -37.18
N ALA A 21 -24.01 6.16 -36.16
CA ALA A 21 -23.76 4.72 -36.27
C ALA A 21 -25.05 3.93 -36.55
N LEU A 22 -26.16 4.26 -35.88
CA LEU A 22 -27.47 3.64 -36.13
C LEU A 22 -28.01 3.96 -37.53
N HIS A 23 -27.75 5.17 -38.03
CA HIS A 23 -28.11 5.55 -39.38
C HIS A 23 -27.30 4.78 -40.43
N ALA A 24 -25.97 4.73 -40.26
CA ALA A 24 -25.08 3.94 -41.10
C ALA A 24 -25.45 2.45 -41.09
N ALA A 25 -25.73 1.88 -39.91
CA ALA A 25 -26.16 0.49 -39.78
C ALA A 25 -27.44 0.19 -40.57
N ARG A 26 -28.43 1.10 -40.55
CA ARG A 26 -29.66 0.95 -41.35
C ARG A 26 -29.41 0.99 -42.86
N LEU A 27 -28.51 1.85 -43.32
CA LEU A 27 -28.16 1.95 -44.74
C LEU A 27 -27.34 0.76 -45.23
N LEU A 28 -26.48 0.21 -44.37
CA LEU A 28 -25.61 -0.92 -44.70
C LEU A 28 -26.29 -2.28 -44.53
N ALA A 29 -27.26 -2.42 -43.64
CA ALA A 29 -27.91 -3.70 -43.35
C ALA A 29 -28.42 -4.47 -44.59
N PRO A 30 -29.04 -3.84 -45.60
CA PRO A 30 -29.48 -4.55 -46.82
C PRO A 30 -28.33 -5.01 -47.73
N LEU A 31 -27.12 -4.48 -47.52
CA LEU A 31 -25.94 -4.80 -48.33
C LEU A 31 -25.09 -5.92 -47.72
N LEU A 32 -25.37 -6.31 -46.48
CA LEU A 32 -24.62 -7.34 -45.76
C LEU A 32 -25.29 -8.71 -45.94
N PRO A 33 -24.51 -9.81 -46.05
CA PRO A 33 -25.08 -11.15 -46.11
C PRO A 33 -25.75 -11.52 -44.78
N GLU A 34 -26.81 -12.33 -44.86
CA GLU A 34 -27.52 -12.79 -43.67
C GLU A 34 -26.62 -13.66 -42.77
N PRO A 35 -26.56 -13.39 -41.46
CA PRO A 35 -25.80 -14.22 -40.54
C PRO A 35 -26.37 -15.64 -40.41
N LEU A 36 -25.49 -16.62 -40.58
CA LEU A 36 -25.79 -18.03 -40.50
C LEU A 36 -25.77 -18.54 -39.05
N ASP A 37 -26.62 -19.52 -38.77
CA ASP A 37 -26.71 -20.24 -37.50
C ASP A 37 -26.15 -21.66 -37.58
N HIS A 38 -25.39 -21.96 -38.62
CA HIS A 38 -24.85 -23.29 -38.82
C HIS A 38 -23.49 -23.28 -39.51
N VAL A 39 -22.78 -24.39 -39.36
CA VAL A 39 -21.51 -24.70 -40.02
C VAL A 39 -21.57 -26.06 -40.71
N LEU A 40 -20.58 -26.33 -41.56
CA LEU A 40 -20.38 -27.63 -42.19
C LEU A 40 -19.22 -28.33 -41.51
N LEU A 41 -19.48 -29.43 -40.80
CA LEU A 41 -18.44 -30.24 -40.17
C LEU A 41 -17.84 -31.22 -41.18
N GLN A 42 -16.50 -31.29 -41.19
CA GLN A 42 -15.71 -32.13 -42.08
C GLN A 42 -14.94 -33.20 -41.30
N ALA A 43 -14.58 -34.29 -41.98
CA ALA A 43 -13.92 -35.45 -41.35
C ALA A 43 -12.48 -35.19 -40.87
N ASP A 44 -11.86 -34.09 -41.30
CA ASP A 44 -10.49 -33.68 -40.96
C ASP A 44 -10.41 -32.77 -39.72
N LEU A 45 -11.42 -32.84 -38.86
CA LEU A 45 -11.58 -32.01 -37.65
C LEU A 45 -11.68 -30.52 -37.97
N THR A 46 -12.36 -30.16 -39.06
CA THR A 46 -12.64 -28.76 -39.39
C THR A 46 -14.14 -28.48 -39.46
N ALA A 47 -14.51 -27.23 -39.20
CA ALA A 47 -15.82 -26.67 -39.48
C ALA A 47 -15.68 -25.49 -40.44
N VAL A 48 -16.50 -25.46 -41.49
CA VAL A 48 -16.52 -24.37 -42.46
C VAL A 48 -17.78 -23.55 -42.29
N ALA A 49 -17.61 -22.25 -42.06
CA ALA A 49 -18.66 -21.25 -42.07
C ALA A 49 -18.63 -20.50 -43.41
N PRO A 50 -19.60 -20.75 -44.33
CA PRO A 50 -19.60 -20.15 -45.68
C PRO A 50 -20.01 -18.67 -45.69
N GLY A 51 -20.31 -18.09 -44.54
CA GLY A 51 -20.71 -16.69 -44.37
C GLY A 51 -20.55 -16.26 -42.91
N PRO A 52 -20.89 -15.00 -42.57
CA PRO A 52 -20.79 -14.53 -41.19
C PRO A 52 -21.73 -15.34 -40.30
N LEU A 53 -21.26 -15.73 -39.12
CA LEU A 53 -22.06 -16.47 -38.15
C LEU A 53 -22.81 -15.52 -37.22
N ARG A 54 -23.96 -15.97 -36.72
CA ARG A 54 -24.61 -15.31 -35.58
C ARG A 54 -23.67 -15.36 -34.38
N ARG A 55 -23.61 -14.26 -33.63
CA ARG A 55 -22.67 -14.07 -32.50
C ARG A 55 -22.63 -15.27 -31.53
N PRO A 56 -23.75 -15.83 -31.04
CA PRO A 56 -23.69 -16.93 -30.08
C PRO A 56 -22.97 -18.19 -30.61
N LEU A 57 -23.14 -18.48 -31.90
CA LEU A 57 -22.46 -19.59 -32.57
C LEU A 57 -20.98 -19.28 -32.77
N ALA A 58 -20.66 -18.09 -33.24
CA ALA A 58 -19.28 -17.63 -33.43
C ALA A 58 -18.49 -17.68 -32.10
N ASP A 59 -19.04 -17.09 -31.03
CA ASP A 59 -18.40 -17.01 -29.72
C ASP A 59 -18.12 -18.41 -29.14
N THR A 60 -19.05 -19.35 -29.35
CA THR A 60 -18.87 -20.72 -28.87
C THR A 60 -17.83 -21.48 -29.71
N LEU A 61 -17.82 -21.29 -31.03
CA LEU A 61 -16.81 -21.89 -31.92
C LEU A 61 -15.41 -21.30 -31.69
N ASP A 62 -15.29 -20.02 -31.39
CA ASP A 62 -14.00 -19.37 -31.07
C ASP A 62 -13.36 -19.92 -29.79
N VAL A 63 -14.16 -20.48 -28.88
CA VAL A 63 -13.67 -21.22 -27.70
C VAL A 63 -13.35 -22.67 -28.05
N LEU A 64 -14.24 -23.32 -28.80
CA LEU A 64 -14.19 -24.77 -29.08
C LEU A 64 -13.21 -25.16 -30.19
N ALA A 65 -12.78 -24.21 -31.03
CA ALA A 65 -11.93 -24.44 -32.18
C ALA A 65 -11.00 -23.24 -32.43
N ASP A 66 -9.92 -23.48 -33.19
CA ASP A 66 -8.99 -22.45 -33.61
C ASP A 66 -9.32 -21.99 -35.03
N VAL A 67 -9.25 -20.69 -35.30
CA VAL A 67 -9.51 -20.16 -36.65
C VAL A 67 -8.26 -20.32 -37.53
N GLU A 68 -8.35 -21.13 -38.57
CA GLU A 68 -7.27 -21.36 -39.52
C GLU A 68 -7.27 -20.32 -40.66
N SER A 69 -8.46 -19.93 -41.13
CA SER A 69 -8.62 -18.93 -42.18
C SER A 69 -9.91 -18.13 -42.00
N LYS A 70 -9.85 -16.83 -42.33
CA LYS A 70 -10.98 -15.87 -42.30
C LYS A 70 -11.29 -15.32 -43.69
N GLY A 71 -11.03 -16.10 -44.74
CA GLY A 71 -11.30 -15.71 -46.13
C GLY A 71 -12.80 -15.66 -46.47
N GLY A 72 -13.15 -15.96 -47.72
CA GLY A 72 -14.55 -16.03 -48.16
C GLY A 72 -15.41 -17.05 -47.40
N ALA A 73 -14.77 -17.99 -46.72
CA ALA A 73 -15.37 -18.82 -45.68
C ALA A 73 -14.42 -18.86 -44.48
N THR A 74 -14.98 -18.83 -43.27
CA THR A 74 -14.17 -19.00 -42.05
C THR A 74 -14.01 -20.49 -41.77
N VAL A 75 -12.76 -20.93 -41.62
CA VAL A 75 -12.43 -22.32 -41.34
C VAL A 75 -11.95 -22.42 -39.90
N TYR A 76 -12.63 -23.25 -39.13
CA TYR A 76 -12.33 -23.57 -37.75
C TYR A 76 -11.71 -24.96 -37.70
N ARG A 77 -10.66 -25.14 -36.91
CA ARG A 77 -10.00 -26.43 -36.67
C ARG A 77 -10.17 -26.84 -35.22
N PHE A 78 -10.72 -28.04 -35.01
CA PHE A 78 -10.81 -28.64 -33.69
C PHE A 78 -9.49 -29.33 -33.36
N THR A 79 -8.89 -28.91 -32.25
CA THR A 79 -7.67 -29.48 -31.69
C THR A 79 -7.92 -29.96 -30.26
N PRO A 80 -7.13 -30.92 -29.73
CA PRO A 80 -7.23 -31.31 -28.32
C PRO A 80 -7.16 -30.12 -27.35
N ALA A 81 -6.34 -29.10 -27.68
CA ALA A 81 -6.19 -27.90 -26.87
C ALA A 81 -7.45 -27.00 -26.91
N SER A 82 -8.05 -26.80 -28.08
CA SER A 82 -9.31 -26.03 -28.21
C SER A 82 -10.50 -26.71 -27.52
N VAL A 83 -10.62 -28.04 -27.63
CA VAL A 83 -11.66 -28.80 -26.91
C VAL A 83 -11.44 -28.69 -25.40
N ARG A 84 -10.19 -28.85 -24.93
CA ARG A 84 -9.86 -28.67 -23.51
C ARG A 84 -10.24 -27.28 -23.01
N ARG A 85 -9.98 -26.23 -23.80
CA ARG A 85 -10.36 -24.83 -23.48
C ARG A 85 -11.86 -24.69 -23.25
N ALA A 86 -12.68 -25.34 -24.08
CA ALA A 86 -14.13 -25.34 -23.91
C ALA A 86 -14.57 -26.06 -22.62
N LEU A 87 -13.91 -27.17 -22.27
CA LEU A 87 -14.16 -27.87 -21.00
C LEU A 87 -13.70 -27.05 -19.78
N ASP A 88 -12.55 -26.38 -19.86
CA ASP A 88 -12.05 -25.46 -18.85
C ASP A 88 -13.00 -24.26 -18.64
N ALA A 89 -13.72 -23.84 -19.69
CA ALA A 89 -14.79 -22.84 -19.62
C ALA A 89 -16.12 -23.37 -19.04
N GLY A 90 -16.14 -24.61 -18.53
CA GLY A 90 -17.28 -25.20 -17.83
C GLY A 90 -18.31 -25.91 -18.73
N ARG A 91 -18.00 -26.14 -20.02
CA ARG A 91 -18.86 -26.97 -20.89
C ARG A 91 -18.64 -28.45 -20.62
N SER A 92 -19.70 -29.24 -20.62
CA SER A 92 -19.57 -30.71 -20.58
C SER A 92 -19.43 -31.30 -21.98
N ALA A 93 -18.90 -32.53 -22.10
CA ALA A 93 -18.85 -33.25 -23.38
C ALA A 93 -20.24 -33.37 -24.04
N SER A 94 -21.27 -33.66 -23.25
CA SER A 94 -22.66 -33.71 -23.72
C SER A 94 -23.13 -32.36 -24.27
N ASP A 95 -22.77 -31.25 -23.64
CA ASP A 95 -23.12 -29.91 -24.14
C ASP A 95 -22.44 -29.63 -25.48
N LEU A 96 -21.18 -30.03 -25.63
CA LEU A 96 -20.42 -29.85 -26.87
C LEU A 96 -21.02 -30.69 -28.02
N HIS A 97 -21.35 -31.96 -27.76
CA HIS A 97 -22.02 -32.82 -28.73
C HIS A 97 -23.40 -32.29 -29.13
N ALA A 98 -24.20 -31.85 -28.16
CA ALA A 98 -25.53 -31.27 -28.41
C ALA A 98 -25.41 -29.96 -29.21
N PHE A 99 -24.44 -29.11 -28.87
CA PHE A 99 -24.18 -27.87 -29.58
C PHE A 99 -23.79 -28.10 -31.04
N LEU A 100 -22.84 -29.00 -31.30
CA LEU A 100 -22.39 -29.33 -32.65
C LEU A 100 -23.53 -29.98 -33.46
N SER A 101 -24.33 -30.85 -32.84
CA SER A 101 -25.47 -31.47 -33.51
C SER A 101 -26.56 -30.45 -33.88
N ALA A 102 -26.77 -29.43 -33.04
CA ALA A 102 -27.77 -28.39 -33.28
C ALA A 102 -27.35 -27.38 -34.37
N HIS A 103 -26.05 -27.06 -34.48
CA HIS A 103 -25.53 -26.03 -35.37
C HIS A 103 -24.74 -26.59 -36.57
N SER A 104 -24.78 -27.90 -36.82
CA SER A 104 -24.15 -28.49 -37.99
C SER A 104 -25.19 -28.86 -39.04
N ARG A 105 -24.90 -28.53 -40.30
CA ARG A 105 -25.67 -28.99 -41.46
C ARG A 105 -25.33 -30.41 -41.89
N THR A 106 -24.19 -30.93 -41.44
CA THR A 106 -23.74 -32.31 -41.66
C THR A 106 -23.77 -33.08 -40.35
N PRO A 107 -23.91 -34.42 -40.36
CA PRO A 107 -23.74 -35.21 -39.15
C PRO A 107 -22.38 -34.95 -38.50
N VAL A 108 -22.29 -35.00 -37.17
CA VAL A 108 -21.02 -34.84 -36.46
C VAL A 108 -20.07 -35.98 -36.86
N PRO A 109 -18.89 -35.68 -37.43
CA PRO A 109 -17.94 -36.72 -37.84
C PRO A 109 -17.44 -37.53 -36.63
N GLN A 110 -17.34 -38.85 -36.80
CA GLN A 110 -16.85 -39.74 -35.74
C GLN A 110 -15.48 -39.33 -35.16
N PRO A 111 -14.48 -38.87 -35.96
CA PRO A 111 -13.21 -38.41 -35.41
C PRO A 111 -13.36 -37.24 -34.42
N LEU A 112 -14.27 -36.31 -34.71
CA LEU A 112 -14.54 -35.17 -33.83
C LEU A 112 -15.23 -35.63 -32.54
N ALA A 113 -16.21 -36.53 -32.66
CA ALA A 113 -16.88 -37.08 -31.49
C ALA A 113 -15.90 -37.80 -30.56
N TYR A 114 -15.01 -38.62 -31.14
CA TYR A 114 -13.96 -39.31 -30.39
C TYR A 114 -12.98 -38.34 -29.71
N LEU A 115 -12.55 -37.29 -30.41
CA LEU A 115 -11.68 -36.26 -29.84
C LEU A 115 -12.31 -35.61 -28.60
N ILE A 116 -13.59 -35.26 -28.67
CA ILE A 116 -14.33 -34.65 -27.55
C ILE A 116 -14.35 -35.60 -26.36
N ASP A 117 -14.74 -36.85 -26.58
CA ASP A 117 -14.86 -37.84 -25.51
C ASP A 117 -13.51 -38.17 -24.88
N ASP A 118 -12.44 -38.28 -25.66
CA ASP A 118 -11.10 -38.58 -25.18
C ASP A 118 -10.52 -37.43 -24.34
N VAL A 119 -10.67 -36.18 -24.80
CA VAL A 119 -10.26 -35.01 -24.02
C VAL A 119 -11.10 -34.86 -22.75
N ALA A 120 -12.41 -35.07 -22.84
CA ALA A 120 -13.30 -35.00 -21.68
C ALA A 120 -13.02 -36.06 -20.63
N ARG A 121 -12.68 -37.29 -21.05
CA ARG A 121 -12.24 -38.33 -20.11
C ARG A 121 -11.02 -37.90 -19.33
N ARG A 122 -10.03 -37.29 -20.01
CA ARG A 122 -8.76 -36.86 -19.41
C ARG A 122 -8.86 -35.55 -18.62
N HIS A 123 -9.90 -34.75 -18.88
CA HIS A 123 -10.16 -33.47 -18.22
C HIS A 123 -10.60 -33.67 -16.76
N GLY A 124 -10.08 -32.85 -15.85
CA GLY A 124 -10.50 -32.89 -14.44
C GLY A 124 -10.02 -34.10 -13.61
N HIS A 125 -9.16 -34.98 -14.15
CA HIS A 125 -8.51 -36.05 -13.38
C HIS A 125 -7.61 -35.52 -12.27
N LEU A 126 -6.87 -34.44 -12.56
CA LEU A 126 -6.06 -33.74 -11.58
C LEU A 126 -6.84 -32.54 -11.06
N ARG A 127 -6.95 -32.45 -9.73
CA ARG A 127 -7.63 -31.35 -9.05
C ARG A 127 -6.60 -30.62 -8.20
N VAL A 128 -6.48 -29.31 -8.43
CA VAL A 128 -5.64 -28.43 -7.62
C VAL A 128 -6.56 -27.60 -6.75
N GLY A 129 -6.18 -27.43 -5.49
CA GLY A 129 -6.86 -26.53 -4.57
C GLY A 129 -5.85 -25.87 -3.64
N ALA A 130 -6.20 -24.70 -3.10
CA ALA A 130 -5.40 -24.06 -2.07
C ALA A 130 -5.45 -24.88 -0.77
N ALA A 131 -4.28 -25.02 -0.13
CA ALA A 131 -4.10 -25.55 1.21
C ALA A 131 -3.00 -24.71 1.87
N SER A 132 -3.38 -23.90 2.86
CA SER A 132 -2.47 -22.98 3.55
C SER A 132 -1.57 -23.68 4.57
N ALA A 133 -2.06 -24.80 5.13
CA ALA A 133 -1.33 -25.66 6.04
C ALA A 133 -1.86 -27.11 5.94
N TYR A 134 -1.14 -28.07 6.50
CA TYR A 134 -1.56 -29.47 6.56
C TYR A 134 -1.30 -30.07 7.95
N VAL A 135 -2.02 -31.15 8.27
CA VAL A 135 -1.80 -31.98 9.46
C VAL A 135 -1.50 -33.39 8.97
N ARG A 136 -0.36 -33.94 9.39
CA ARG A 136 -0.03 -35.34 9.19
C ARG A 136 -0.13 -36.08 10.52
N CYS A 137 -0.77 -37.24 10.52
CA CYS A 137 -0.83 -38.13 11.67
C CYS A 137 -0.75 -39.56 11.17
N ASP A 138 0.06 -40.39 11.83
CA ASP A 138 0.19 -41.79 11.46
C ASP A 138 -1.06 -42.60 11.84
N ASP A 139 -1.91 -42.06 12.72
CA ASP A 139 -3.20 -42.62 13.11
C ASP A 139 -4.36 -41.87 12.44
N ASP A 140 -5.05 -42.58 11.54
CA ASP A 140 -6.26 -42.11 10.87
C ASP A 140 -7.38 -41.76 11.87
N THR A 141 -7.54 -42.56 12.93
CA THR A 141 -8.67 -42.41 13.87
C THR A 141 -8.66 -41.04 14.55
N VAL A 142 -7.47 -40.55 14.92
CA VAL A 142 -7.27 -39.20 15.47
C VAL A 142 -7.69 -38.12 14.48
N LEU A 143 -7.36 -38.26 13.19
CA LEU A 143 -7.81 -37.31 12.16
C LEU A 143 -9.32 -37.36 11.96
N GLY A 144 -9.92 -38.55 12.07
CA GLY A 144 -11.37 -38.74 12.08
C GLY A 144 -12.05 -38.02 13.25
N GLU A 145 -11.50 -38.14 14.45
CA GLU A 145 -11.97 -37.44 15.65
C GLU A 145 -11.90 -35.91 15.50
N ILE A 146 -10.77 -35.39 15.01
CA ILE A 146 -10.58 -33.95 14.77
C ILE A 146 -11.62 -33.42 13.78
N LEU A 147 -11.91 -34.16 12.71
CA LEU A 147 -12.91 -33.76 11.71
C LEU A 147 -14.35 -33.84 12.25
N ALA A 148 -14.62 -34.71 13.21
CA ALA A 148 -15.94 -34.87 13.82
C ALA A 148 -16.22 -33.83 14.93
N ASP A 149 -15.19 -33.25 15.55
CA ASP A 149 -15.35 -32.21 16.56
C ASP A 149 -15.76 -30.88 15.91
N LYS A 150 -16.97 -30.39 16.22
CA LYS A 150 -17.50 -29.10 15.74
C LYS A 150 -16.61 -27.92 16.11
N ARG A 151 -15.82 -28.00 17.18
CA ARG A 151 -14.87 -26.95 17.56
C ARG A 151 -13.74 -26.79 16.53
N SER A 152 -13.51 -27.77 15.64
CA SER A 152 -12.52 -27.68 14.57
C SER A 152 -13.03 -26.98 13.30
N GLU A 153 -14.33 -26.66 13.20
CA GLU A 153 -14.93 -25.97 12.03
C GLU A 153 -14.20 -24.67 11.61
N PRO A 154 -13.73 -23.79 12.53
CA PRO A 154 -12.97 -22.60 12.16
C PRO A 154 -11.66 -22.89 11.42
N LEU A 155 -11.07 -24.07 11.62
CA LEU A 155 -9.83 -24.50 10.96
C LEU A 155 -10.06 -24.94 9.50
N ARG A 156 -11.33 -25.11 9.10
CA ARG A 156 -11.74 -25.48 7.73
C ARG A 156 -10.95 -26.68 7.20
N LEU A 157 -10.83 -27.71 8.02
CA LEU A 157 -10.09 -28.92 7.70
C LEU A 157 -10.81 -29.72 6.61
N ARG A 158 -10.01 -30.24 5.66
CA ARG A 158 -10.45 -31.14 4.61
C ARG A 158 -9.50 -32.31 4.52
N ARG A 159 -10.04 -33.52 4.48
CA ARG A 159 -9.23 -34.73 4.32
C ARG A 159 -8.68 -34.87 2.91
N LEU A 160 -7.36 -35.02 2.77
CA LEU A 160 -6.69 -35.25 1.49
C LEU A 160 -6.25 -36.71 1.31
N ALA A 161 -5.85 -37.36 2.41
CA ALA A 161 -5.45 -38.76 2.45
C ALA A 161 -5.85 -39.37 3.80
N PRO A 162 -5.69 -40.69 4.01
CA PRO A 162 -6.03 -41.30 5.27
C PRO A 162 -5.31 -40.67 6.48
N THR A 163 -4.06 -40.27 6.29
CA THR A 163 -3.14 -39.73 7.30
C THR A 163 -2.85 -38.23 7.11
N VAL A 164 -3.59 -37.54 6.23
CA VAL A 164 -3.34 -36.12 5.89
C VAL A 164 -4.63 -35.30 5.81
N LEU A 165 -4.68 -34.21 6.58
CA LEU A 165 -5.66 -33.15 6.45
C LEU A 165 -5.01 -31.89 5.86
N ALA A 166 -5.74 -31.16 5.03
CA ALA A 166 -5.42 -29.80 4.64
C ALA A 166 -6.28 -28.80 5.40
N ALA A 167 -5.71 -27.67 5.76
CA ALA A 167 -6.40 -26.53 6.35
C ALA A 167 -6.34 -25.32 5.41
N GLN A 168 -7.33 -24.44 5.50
CA GLN A 168 -7.29 -23.13 4.82
C GLN A 168 -6.67 -22.03 5.69
N THR A 169 -6.50 -22.29 6.99
CA THR A 169 -5.80 -21.41 7.92
C THR A 169 -4.28 -21.54 7.78
N ASP A 170 -3.54 -20.50 8.13
CA ASP A 170 -2.08 -20.54 8.16
C ASP A 170 -1.57 -21.54 9.23
N PRO A 171 -0.29 -21.97 9.14
CA PRO A 171 0.27 -22.97 10.05
C PRO A 171 0.22 -22.59 11.54
N ALA A 172 0.37 -21.30 11.89
CA ALA A 172 0.38 -20.88 13.29
C ALA A 172 -1.03 -20.96 13.90
N THR A 173 -2.03 -20.45 13.17
CA THR A 173 -3.44 -20.57 13.56
C THR A 173 -3.88 -22.03 13.68
N LEU A 174 -3.43 -22.90 12.77
CA LEU A 174 -3.73 -24.34 12.84
C LEU A 174 -3.12 -24.99 14.08
N LEU A 175 -1.88 -24.67 14.41
CA LEU A 175 -1.18 -25.17 15.60
C LEU A 175 -1.90 -24.78 16.88
N ASP A 176 -2.24 -23.50 17.03
CA ASP A 176 -2.91 -22.99 18.22
C ASP A 176 -4.35 -23.49 18.32
N GLY A 177 -5.05 -23.60 17.19
CA GLY A 177 -6.37 -24.21 17.11
C GLY A 177 -6.38 -25.66 17.61
N LEU A 178 -5.49 -26.50 17.07
CA LEU A 178 -5.37 -27.90 17.52
C LEU A 178 -4.99 -28.01 19.00
N ARG A 179 -4.12 -27.14 19.51
CA ARG A 179 -3.81 -27.06 20.95
C ARG A 179 -5.03 -26.71 21.79
N SER A 180 -5.85 -25.76 21.34
CA SER A 180 -7.09 -25.37 22.04
C SER A 180 -8.13 -26.50 22.10
N LEU A 181 -8.08 -27.43 21.15
CA LEU A 181 -8.92 -28.63 21.13
C LEU A 181 -8.42 -29.73 22.08
N GLY A 182 -7.20 -29.61 22.60
CA GLY A 182 -6.57 -30.57 23.51
C GLY A 182 -5.54 -31.50 22.86
N TYR A 183 -5.21 -31.28 21.58
CA TYR A 183 -4.18 -32.05 20.89
C TYR A 183 -2.79 -31.45 21.12
N ALA A 184 -1.74 -32.25 20.92
CA ALA A 184 -0.35 -31.83 21.05
C ALA A 184 0.38 -31.87 19.69
N PRO A 185 0.04 -30.99 18.73
CA PRO A 185 0.70 -30.95 17.44
C PRO A 185 2.15 -30.44 17.56
N ALA A 186 3.03 -30.96 16.71
CA ALA A 186 4.36 -30.43 16.50
C ALA A 186 4.40 -29.65 15.17
N ALA A 187 5.18 -28.57 15.12
CA ALA A 187 5.40 -27.86 13.88
C ALA A 187 6.29 -28.71 12.95
N GLU A 188 6.03 -28.71 11.65
CA GLU A 188 6.91 -29.28 10.62
C GLU A 188 7.55 -28.13 9.82
N SER A 189 8.79 -28.33 9.33
CA SER A 189 9.47 -27.41 8.41
C SER A 189 8.94 -27.56 6.99
N ALA A 190 9.37 -26.69 6.07
CA ALA A 190 9.01 -26.82 4.65
C ALA A 190 9.53 -28.13 4.02
N GLU A 191 10.57 -28.71 4.61
CA GLU A 191 11.19 -29.98 4.24
C GLU A 191 10.50 -31.20 4.89
N GLY A 192 9.53 -30.97 5.79
CA GLY A 192 8.80 -32.03 6.50
C GLY A 192 9.47 -32.51 7.79
N ASP A 193 10.54 -31.85 8.24
CA ASP A 193 11.20 -32.17 9.51
C ASP A 193 10.42 -31.61 10.69
N VAL A 194 10.27 -32.38 11.76
CA VAL A 194 9.60 -31.90 12.98
C VAL A 194 10.44 -30.81 13.64
N LEU A 195 9.93 -29.59 13.58
CA LEU A 195 10.46 -28.43 14.29
C LEU A 195 10.12 -28.56 15.78
N ILE A 196 11.10 -29.03 16.56
CA ILE A 196 11.04 -28.94 18.01
C ILE A 196 11.22 -27.48 18.39
N THR A 197 10.12 -26.75 18.45
CA THR A 197 10.10 -25.43 19.07
C THR A 197 10.24 -25.63 20.58
N ARG A 198 11.49 -25.76 21.08
CA ARG A 198 11.78 -25.49 22.50
C ARG A 198 11.18 -24.13 22.76
N ALA A 199 10.16 -24.04 23.63
CA ALA A 199 9.40 -22.84 23.94
C ALA A 199 10.35 -21.63 23.95
N HIS A 200 10.42 -20.94 22.82
CA HIS A 200 11.25 -19.77 22.72
C HIS A 200 10.48 -18.75 23.52
N ALA A 201 11.04 -18.42 24.69
CA ALA A 201 10.70 -17.23 25.45
C ALA A 201 10.32 -16.15 24.45
N TYR A 202 9.10 -15.61 24.55
CA TYR A 202 8.54 -14.55 23.72
C TYR A 202 9.65 -13.63 23.18
N ARG A 203 10.19 -13.97 22.00
CA ARG A 203 11.17 -13.11 21.33
C ARG A 203 10.32 -12.23 20.46
N THR A 204 10.27 -10.96 20.84
CA THR A 204 9.69 -9.89 20.04
C THR A 204 10.18 -10.07 18.60
N PRO A 205 9.28 -10.07 17.59
CA PRO A 205 9.71 -10.11 16.19
C PRO A 205 10.71 -8.97 15.94
N PRO A 206 11.66 -9.13 15.00
CA PRO A 206 12.61 -8.08 14.68
C PRO A 206 11.83 -6.80 14.36
N ARG A 207 12.03 -5.77 15.18
CA ARG A 207 11.39 -4.47 15.00
C ARG A 207 11.85 -3.90 13.66
N THR A 208 10.91 -3.74 12.73
CA THR A 208 11.08 -2.82 11.60
C THR A 208 11.28 -1.42 12.18
N ALA A 209 12.31 -0.71 11.73
CA ALA A 209 12.51 0.69 12.11
C ALA A 209 11.25 1.49 11.72
N PRO A 210 10.68 2.33 12.62
CA PRO A 210 9.61 3.23 12.26
C PRO A 210 10.03 4.13 11.09
N GLU A 211 9.09 4.49 10.21
CA GLU A 211 9.37 5.54 9.21
C GLU A 211 9.83 6.82 9.95
N PRO A 212 10.87 7.50 9.46
CA PRO A 212 11.33 8.75 10.06
C PRO A 212 10.20 9.77 10.03
N VAL A 213 9.68 10.10 11.22
CA VAL A 213 8.88 11.31 11.40
C VAL A 213 9.81 12.50 11.13
N PRO A 214 9.42 13.50 10.33
CA PRO A 214 10.27 14.68 10.12
C PRO A 214 10.52 15.36 11.48
N ASP A 215 11.76 15.30 11.96
CA ASP A 215 12.20 16.10 13.10
C ASP A 215 12.32 17.56 12.65
N GLY A 216 11.30 18.35 12.99
CA GLY A 216 11.31 19.80 12.79
C GLY A 216 10.03 20.41 13.36
N PRO A 217 10.11 21.59 14.01
CA PRO A 217 8.92 22.31 14.42
C PRO A 217 8.03 22.61 13.19
N PRO A 218 6.70 22.62 13.34
CA PRO A 218 5.80 22.96 12.24
C PRO A 218 6.19 24.31 11.63
N PRO A 219 5.99 24.51 10.31
CA PRO A 219 6.36 25.75 9.66
C PRO A 219 5.72 26.94 10.40
N PRO A 220 6.48 28.02 10.67
CA PRO A 220 6.00 29.13 11.47
C PRO A 220 4.85 29.85 10.77
N ASP A 221 3.80 30.18 11.54
CA ASP A 221 2.65 30.94 11.06
C ASP A 221 3.06 32.32 10.53
N ASP A 222 2.27 32.86 9.59
CA ASP A 222 2.52 34.14 8.92
C ASP A 222 2.74 35.32 9.89
N THR A 223 2.16 35.26 11.09
CA THR A 223 2.35 36.25 12.15
C THR A 223 3.81 36.29 12.64
N LEU A 224 4.43 35.14 12.86
CA LEU A 224 5.84 35.01 13.25
C LEU A 224 6.76 35.44 12.11
N LEU A 225 6.43 35.07 10.87
CA LEU A 225 7.20 35.49 9.70
C LEU A 225 7.20 37.01 9.54
N THR A 226 6.05 37.65 9.77
CA THR A 226 5.91 39.11 9.70
C THR A 226 6.68 39.82 10.80
N ALA A 227 6.68 39.27 12.02
CA ALA A 227 7.46 39.81 13.14
C ALA A 227 8.97 39.72 12.87
N ALA A 228 9.45 38.57 12.36
CA ALA A 228 10.85 38.37 11.99
C ALA A 228 11.29 39.36 10.89
N LEU A 229 10.47 39.58 9.87
CA LEU A 229 10.77 40.55 8.80
C LEU A 229 10.86 41.99 9.33
N ARG A 230 10.06 42.38 10.33
CA ARG A 230 10.19 43.70 10.97
C ARG A 230 11.49 43.81 11.77
N ALA A 231 11.86 42.76 12.51
CA ALA A 231 13.10 42.74 13.28
C ALA A 231 14.35 42.88 12.39
N ILE A 232 14.39 42.16 11.26
CA ILE A 232 15.48 42.28 10.28
C ILE A 232 15.58 43.70 9.74
N ARG A 233 14.45 44.30 9.33
CA ARG A 233 14.43 45.67 8.79
C ARG A 233 14.82 46.72 9.84
N ALA A 234 14.47 46.50 11.11
CA ALA A 234 14.91 47.36 12.21
C ALA A 234 16.42 47.24 12.44
N GLY A 235 16.99 46.03 12.33
CA GLY A 235 18.44 45.79 12.38
C GLY A 235 19.20 46.46 11.23
N ASP A 236 18.66 46.42 10.01
CA ASP A 236 19.27 47.08 8.84
C ASP A 236 19.24 48.61 8.94
N LEU A 237 18.20 49.19 9.56
CA LEU A 237 18.13 50.62 9.84
C LEU A 237 19.10 51.03 10.98
N ALA A 238 19.33 50.15 11.96
CA ALA A 238 20.31 50.36 13.01
C ALA A 238 21.76 50.21 12.52
N SER A 239 22.01 49.37 11.51
CA SER A 239 23.35 49.15 10.94
C SER A 239 23.81 50.28 10.00
N THR A 240 22.86 51.05 9.45
CA THR A 240 23.12 52.19 8.54
C THR A 240 23.23 53.55 9.24
N ALA A 241 22.99 53.61 10.56
CA ALA A 241 23.26 54.79 11.37
C ALA A 241 24.77 54.91 11.71
N PRO A 242 25.46 56.02 11.39
CA PRO A 242 26.91 56.11 11.57
C PRO A 242 27.26 56.21 13.06
N ARG A 243 27.71 55.10 13.66
CA ARG A 243 28.18 55.06 15.04
C ARG A 243 29.60 55.64 15.15
N ARG A 244 29.67 56.74 15.89
CA ARG A 244 30.87 57.47 16.32
C ARG A 244 31.82 56.51 17.07
N THR A 245 33.04 56.37 16.57
CA THR A 245 34.12 55.60 17.19
C THR A 245 34.83 56.43 18.25
N SER A 246 34.80 55.95 19.48
CA SER A 246 35.75 56.30 20.56
C SER A 246 35.59 55.20 21.62
N ALA A 247 36.51 54.23 21.65
CA ALA A 247 37.75 54.23 22.44
C ALA A 247 37.53 53.62 23.84
N PRO A 248 38.53 52.91 24.41
CA PRO A 248 38.26 51.78 25.31
C PRO A 248 38.53 52.07 26.81
N VAL A 249 37.83 51.28 27.66
CA VAL A 249 38.06 50.97 29.11
C VAL A 249 37.65 52.08 30.11
N PRO A 250 37.21 51.83 31.38
CA PRO A 250 36.94 50.60 32.18
C PRO A 250 35.44 50.51 32.61
N ASP A 251 34.83 49.42 33.09
CA ASP A 251 35.13 48.70 34.33
C ASP A 251 34.46 47.31 34.33
N GLY A 252 35.27 46.29 34.56
CA GLY A 252 34.86 44.90 34.77
C GLY A 252 34.46 44.64 36.22
N THR A 253 33.36 45.20 36.68
CA THR A 253 32.68 44.73 37.90
C THR A 253 31.45 43.93 37.51
N LEU A 254 31.61 42.60 37.47
CA LEU A 254 30.47 41.69 37.54
C LEU A 254 29.65 42.09 38.78
N PRO A 255 28.32 42.27 38.69
CA PRO A 255 27.45 42.36 39.84
C PRO A 255 27.77 41.17 40.73
N ARG A 256 28.01 41.41 42.02
CA ARG A 256 28.14 40.36 43.02
C ARG A 256 26.97 40.48 43.97
N THR A 257 25.87 39.86 43.59
CA THR A 257 24.70 39.71 44.47
C THR A 257 24.90 38.45 45.32
N SER A 258 24.36 38.47 46.54
CA SER A 258 24.38 37.26 47.38
C SER A 258 23.55 36.15 46.73
N SER A 259 23.83 34.87 47.00
CA SER A 259 23.07 33.77 46.38
C SER A 259 21.57 33.82 46.65
N ALA A 260 21.16 34.32 47.83
CA ALA A 260 19.75 34.51 48.19
C ALA A 260 19.09 35.64 47.38
N GLU A 261 19.82 36.74 47.16
CA GLU A 261 19.37 37.88 46.37
C GLU A 261 19.27 37.52 44.87
N THR A 262 20.28 36.86 44.32
CA THR A 262 20.25 36.31 42.94
C THR A 262 19.02 35.43 42.71
N LEU A 263 18.71 34.55 43.67
CA LEU A 263 17.54 33.69 43.61
C LEU A 263 16.23 34.49 43.63
N ALA A 264 16.13 35.44 44.56
CA ALA A 264 14.94 36.28 44.70
C ALA A 264 14.69 37.13 43.44
N THR A 265 15.73 37.77 42.88
CA THR A 265 15.62 38.57 41.65
C THR A 265 15.25 37.71 40.45
N MET A 266 15.83 36.51 40.31
CA MET A 266 15.46 35.58 39.23
C MET A 266 14.01 35.11 39.36
N GLN A 267 13.54 34.81 40.57
CA GLN A 267 12.15 34.42 40.80
C GLN A 267 11.17 35.56 40.53
N ALA A 268 11.54 36.79 40.90
CA ALA A 268 10.77 37.98 40.57
C ALA A 268 10.67 38.19 39.05
N ALA A 269 11.79 38.10 38.33
CA ALA A 269 11.83 38.24 36.88
C ALA A 269 11.08 37.13 36.12
N VAL A 270 11.01 35.91 36.66
CA VAL A 270 10.12 34.86 36.10
C VAL A 270 8.64 35.29 36.19
N LEU A 271 8.26 35.99 37.26
CA LEU A 271 6.88 36.46 37.44
C LEU A 271 6.56 37.68 36.59
N THR A 272 7.50 38.62 36.41
CA THR A 272 7.32 39.83 35.59
C THR A 272 7.59 39.61 34.11
N GLY A 273 8.39 38.60 33.76
CA GLY A 273 8.86 38.34 32.40
C GLY A 273 9.98 39.28 31.95
N GLU A 274 10.63 40.00 32.86
CA GLU A 274 11.66 40.98 32.55
C GLU A 274 13.02 40.33 32.25
N ALA A 275 13.80 40.99 31.38
CA ALA A 275 15.15 40.56 31.05
C ALA A 275 16.15 41.05 32.11
N LEU A 276 17.00 40.15 32.55
CA LEU A 276 18.04 40.38 33.53
C LEU A 276 19.42 40.26 32.88
N TRP A 277 20.33 41.10 33.34
CA TRP A 277 21.75 40.95 33.05
C TRP A 277 22.39 40.09 34.12
N ILE A 278 23.17 39.09 33.71
CA ILE A 278 23.84 38.16 34.62
C ILE A 278 25.33 38.06 34.32
N GLY A 279 26.12 37.97 35.39
CA GLY A 279 27.47 37.44 35.33
C GLY A 279 27.43 35.91 35.45
N TYR A 280 28.06 35.19 34.52
CA TYR A 280 28.08 33.72 34.51
C TYR A 280 29.47 33.17 34.26
N VAL A 281 29.88 32.18 35.04
CA VAL A 281 31.14 31.45 34.85
C VAL A 281 30.86 30.06 34.26
N ASN A 282 31.50 29.73 33.13
CA ASN A 282 31.33 28.42 32.49
C ASN A 282 32.15 27.30 33.18
N ALA A 283 32.03 26.07 32.68
CA ALA A 283 32.73 24.92 33.29
C ALA A 283 34.25 25.02 33.18
N GLU A 284 34.74 25.77 32.19
CA GLU A 284 36.14 26.05 31.92
C GLU A 284 36.70 27.22 32.76
N GLY A 285 35.88 27.82 33.63
CA GLY A 285 36.28 28.91 34.54
C GLY A 285 36.32 30.30 33.91
N SER A 286 35.89 30.44 32.65
CA SER A 286 35.77 31.73 31.97
C SER A 286 34.50 32.47 32.39
N ALA A 287 34.65 33.71 32.83
CA ALA A 287 33.54 34.59 33.17
C ALA A 287 33.01 35.30 31.92
N SER A 288 31.69 35.30 31.77
CA SER A 288 30.96 35.92 30.68
C SER A 288 29.77 36.71 31.21
N GLN A 289 29.33 37.71 30.47
CA GLN A 289 28.15 38.51 30.79
C GLN A 289 27.06 38.14 29.79
N ARG A 290 25.82 38.01 30.27
CA ARG A 290 24.67 37.58 29.45
C ARG A 290 23.41 38.35 29.81
N VAL A 291 22.59 38.64 28.82
CA VAL A 291 21.23 39.12 29.02
C VAL A 291 20.27 37.95 28.84
N ILE A 292 19.52 37.63 29.89
CA ILE A 292 18.62 36.48 29.91
C ILE A 292 17.21 36.90 30.31
N ALA A 293 16.19 36.28 29.73
CA ALA A 293 14.80 36.37 30.19
C ALA A 293 14.43 35.07 30.93
N PRO A 294 14.38 35.07 32.27
CA PRO A 294 14.11 33.87 33.06
C PRO A 294 12.72 33.31 32.78
N ILE A 295 12.62 32.01 32.51
CA ILE A 295 11.35 31.31 32.26
C ILE A 295 10.94 30.51 33.50
N ARG A 296 11.90 29.88 34.18
CA ARG A 296 11.65 29.07 35.38
C ARG A 296 12.89 28.93 36.24
N VAL A 297 12.72 28.95 37.56
CA VAL A 297 13.78 28.73 38.55
C VAL A 297 13.40 27.57 39.46
N GLU A 298 14.08 26.44 39.35
CA GLU A 298 13.82 25.23 40.13
C GLU A 298 15.11 24.45 40.42
N GLY A 299 15.19 23.81 41.59
CA GLY A 299 16.27 22.86 41.91
C GLY A 299 17.69 23.45 41.87
N GLY A 300 17.85 24.77 42.02
CA GLY A 300 19.16 25.43 41.92
C GLY A 300 19.59 25.78 40.49
N PHE A 301 18.70 25.68 39.51
CA PHE A 301 18.91 26.06 38.13
C PHE A 301 17.89 27.12 37.68
N VAL A 302 18.29 27.96 36.72
CA VAL A 302 17.40 28.86 36.00
C VAL A 302 17.39 28.50 34.52
N THR A 303 16.23 28.19 33.98
CA THR A 303 16.04 28.07 32.53
C THR A 303 15.57 29.43 32.02
N ALA A 304 16.30 29.99 31.06
CA ALA A 304 16.06 31.34 30.55
C ALA A 304 16.36 31.40 29.05
N TYR A 305 15.68 32.30 28.34
CA TYR A 305 16.09 32.66 26.99
C TYR A 305 17.32 33.57 27.06
N ASP A 306 18.44 33.16 26.48
CA ASP A 306 19.67 33.97 26.45
C ASP A 306 19.70 34.81 25.17
N HIS A 307 19.46 36.11 25.29
CA HIS A 307 19.49 37.04 24.17
C HIS A 307 20.88 37.19 23.55
N THR A 308 21.94 36.79 24.26
CA THR A 308 23.32 36.85 23.75
C THR A 308 23.62 35.66 22.83
N ALA A 309 23.00 34.50 23.09
CA ALA A 309 23.17 33.27 22.34
C ALA A 309 21.97 32.92 21.43
N ASP A 310 20.88 33.67 21.55
CA ASP A 310 19.61 33.51 20.85
C ASP A 310 19.00 32.09 20.98
N GLU A 311 19.07 31.52 22.20
CA GLU A 311 18.63 30.16 22.50
C GLU A 311 18.15 30.04 23.96
N VAL A 312 17.23 29.11 24.24
CA VAL A 312 16.84 28.75 25.62
C VAL A 312 17.93 27.90 26.26
N ARG A 313 18.47 28.38 27.39
CA ARG A 313 19.55 27.69 28.12
C ARG A 313 19.23 27.57 29.60
N THR A 314 19.83 26.54 30.20
CA THR A 314 19.71 26.29 31.65
C THR A 314 21.03 26.61 32.33
N TYR A 315 20.99 27.53 33.29
CA TYR A 315 22.13 28.02 34.03
C TYR A 315 22.08 27.52 35.49
N PRO A 316 23.13 26.88 36.01
CA PRO A 316 23.24 26.59 37.43
C PRO A 316 23.42 27.91 38.21
N LEU A 317 22.58 28.15 39.22
CA LEU A 317 22.59 29.41 39.97
C LEU A 317 23.88 29.65 40.76
N HIS A 318 24.54 28.57 41.22
CA HIS A 318 25.83 28.67 41.90
C HIS A 318 26.98 29.15 40.98
N ARG A 319 26.74 29.24 39.67
CA ARG A 319 27.68 29.80 38.68
C ARG A 319 27.30 31.20 38.21
N VAL A 320 26.16 31.72 38.67
CA VAL A 320 25.78 33.10 38.47
C VAL A 320 26.51 33.93 39.52
N THR A 321 27.44 34.77 39.06
CA THR A 321 28.26 35.60 39.94
C THR A 321 27.51 36.83 40.44
N GLY A 322 26.50 37.26 39.69
CA GLY A 322 25.44 38.14 40.18
C GLY A 322 24.50 38.60 39.07
N VAL A 323 23.50 39.37 39.48
CA VAL A 323 22.35 39.76 38.65
C VAL A 323 22.11 41.25 38.76
N ALA A 324 21.73 41.88 37.65
CA ALA A 324 21.23 43.25 37.61
C ALA A 324 20.01 43.30 36.69
N GLU A 325 18.98 44.04 37.08
CA GLU A 325 17.86 44.36 36.19
C GLU A 325 18.36 45.26 35.06
N LEU A 326 17.92 45.00 33.81
CA LEU A 326 18.15 45.97 32.75
C LEU A 326 17.30 47.20 33.01
N ALA A 327 17.89 48.38 32.99
CA ALA A 327 17.12 49.61 32.97
C ALA A 327 16.30 49.67 31.67
N ASP A 328 14.99 49.91 31.79
CA ASP A 328 14.12 50.21 30.64
C ASP A 328 14.64 51.48 29.94
N ASP A 329 15.25 51.33 28.76
CA ASP A 329 15.39 52.43 27.82
C ASP A 329 14.00 52.71 27.23
N GLY A 330 13.19 53.44 27.99
CA GLY A 330 11.97 54.05 27.51
C GLY A 330 12.27 55.21 26.57
N ALA A 331 12.12 54.98 25.26
CA ALA A 331 11.50 55.86 24.25
C ALA A 331 11.68 55.29 22.83
#